data_AF-A0A0B7B5N8-F1
#
_entry.id   AF-A0A0B7B5N8-F1
#
_cell.length_a   1.000
_cell.length_b   1.000
_cell.length_c   1.000
_cell.angle_alpha   90.00
_cell.angle_beta   90.00
_cell.angle_gamma   90.00
#
_symmetry.space_group_name_H-M   'P 1'
#
loop_
_entity.id
_entity.type
_entity.pdbx_description
1 polymer ?
#
loop_
_entity_poly.entity_id
_entity_poly.type
_entity_poly.pdbx_seq_one_letter_code
_entity_poly.pdbx_strand_id
1 'polypeptide(L)'
;MDGSFCDYEKADKDDFLKQLYDIGVRNMEMESAGVLAMALRVGIKAAVVCSVIVDRLKSDRPTITMEESSEAQNNSIKLIGRYIKQKLSN
;
A
#
# COMPACT_ATOMS: atom_id res chain seq x y z
N MET A 1 -11.99 11.26 -5.17
CA MET A 1 -13.25 11.84 -5.67
C MET A 1 -13.29 11.72 -7.18
N ASP A 2 -13.28 10.48 -7.67
CA ASP A 2 -13.15 10.15 -9.10
C ASP A 2 -13.93 8.88 -9.48
N GLY A 3 -14.76 8.37 -8.56
CA GLY A 3 -15.73 7.31 -8.83
C GLY A 3 -17.05 7.84 -9.36
N SER A 4 -17.94 6.94 -9.78
CA SER A 4 -19.26 7.29 -10.32
C SER A 4 -20.21 7.91 -9.29
N PHE A 5 -20.01 7.62 -8.01
CA PHE A 5 -20.78 8.17 -6.89
C PHE A 5 -19.82 8.77 -5.87
N CYS A 6 -20.19 9.89 -5.26
CA CYS A 6 -19.37 10.61 -4.28
C CYS A 6 -20.27 11.48 -3.39
N ASP A 7 -20.67 10.95 -2.23
CA ASP A 7 -21.59 11.60 -1.28
C ASP A 7 -20.86 12.35 -0.15
N TYR A 8 -19.61 12.75 -0.38
CA TYR A 8 -18.77 13.50 0.55
C TYR A 8 -17.98 14.57 -0.19
N GLU A 9 -17.59 15.62 0.52
CA GLU A 9 -16.82 16.73 -0.02
C GLU A 9 -15.32 16.50 0.11
N LYS A 10 -14.53 17.32 -0.58
CA LYS A 10 -13.06 17.23 -0.51
C LYS A 10 -12.54 17.41 0.93
N ALA A 11 -13.14 18.31 1.70
CA ALA A 11 -12.75 18.54 3.09
C ALA A 11 -12.93 17.28 3.95
N ASP A 12 -14.06 16.57 3.80
CA ASP A 12 -14.33 15.32 4.53
C ASP A 12 -13.27 14.25 4.23
N LYS A 13 -12.89 14.13 2.95
CA LYS A 13 -11.83 13.22 2.51
C LYS A 13 -10.49 13.61 3.13
N ASP A 14 -10.10 14.88 3.02
CA ASP A 14 -8.81 15.36 3.48
C ASP A 14 -8.67 15.20 5.01
N ASP A 15 -9.74 15.48 5.77
CA ASP A 15 -9.81 15.25 7.21
C ASP A 15 -9.69 13.76 7.56
N PHE A 16 -10.40 12.89 6.84
CA PHE A 16 -10.31 11.44 7.05
C PHE A 16 -8.89 10.91 6.78
N LEU A 17 -8.27 11.30 5.67
CA LEU A 17 -6.90 10.88 5.35
C LEU A 17 -5.88 11.41 6.36
N LYS A 18 -6.09 12.62 6.87
CA LYS A 18 -5.25 13.18 7.94
C LYS A 18 -5.40 12.40 9.24
N GLN A 19 -6.61 12.05 9.65
CA GLN A 19 -6.85 11.20 10.81
C GLN A 19 -6.13 9.85 10.66
N LEU A 20 -6.21 9.20 9.49
CA LEU A 20 -5.49 7.96 9.20
C LEU A 20 -3.97 8.14 9.32
N TYR A 21 -3.43 9.22 8.77
CA TYR A 21 -2.01 9.52 8.87
C TYR A 21 -1.57 9.73 10.33
N ASP A 22 -2.37 10.45 11.12
CA ASP A 22 -2.10 10.76 12.53
C ASP A 22 -2.09 9.50 13.41
N ILE A 23 -2.91 8.48 13.09
CA ILE A 23 -2.89 7.18 13.78
C ILE A 23 -1.84 6.19 13.24
N GLY A 24 -1.00 6.62 12.30
CA GLY A 24 0.13 5.83 11.80
C GLY A 24 -0.09 5.06 10.50
N VAL A 25 -1.24 5.20 9.83
CA VAL A 25 -1.46 4.61 8.50
C VAL A 25 -0.55 5.31 7.48
N ARG A 26 0.13 4.53 6.64
CA ARG A 26 1.08 5.05 5.63
C ARG A 26 0.76 4.63 4.20
N ASN A 27 -0.08 3.63 4.02
CA ASN A 27 -0.60 3.19 2.73
C ASN A 27 -2.02 2.63 2.88
N MET A 28 -2.70 2.43 1.76
CA MET A 28 -4.00 1.77 1.68
C MET A 28 -3.96 0.78 0.51
N GLU A 29 -4.46 -0.43 0.74
CA GLU A 29 -4.56 -1.54 -0.20
C GLU A 29 -5.78 -2.40 0.19
N MET A 30 -6.01 -3.56 -0.43
CA MET A 30 -7.30 -4.26 -0.31
C MET A 30 -7.18 -5.73 0.15
N GLU A 31 -5.98 -6.26 0.36
CA GLU A 31 -5.75 -7.69 0.55
C GLU A 31 -5.13 -8.05 1.90
N SER A 32 -4.33 -7.16 2.50
CA SER A 32 -3.46 -7.48 3.64
C SER A 32 -4.23 -7.96 4.86
N ALA A 33 -5.36 -7.33 5.17
CA ALA A 33 -6.19 -7.70 6.31
C ALA A 33 -6.67 -9.16 6.22
N GLY A 34 -7.15 -9.58 5.05
CA GLY A 34 -7.60 -10.96 4.82
C GLY A 34 -6.44 -11.95 4.80
N VAL A 35 -5.38 -11.64 4.06
CA VAL A 35 -4.20 -12.52 3.91
C VAL A 35 -3.51 -12.76 5.24
N LEU A 36 -3.26 -11.70 6.01
CA LEU A 36 -2.57 -11.81 7.31
C LEU A 36 -3.44 -12.49 8.37
N ALA A 37 -4.76 -12.26 8.37
CA ALA A 37 -5.67 -12.99 9.26
C ALA A 37 -5.67 -14.49 8.96
N MET A 38 -5.69 -14.86 7.68
CA MET A 38 -5.60 -16.27 7.27
C MET A 38 -4.27 -16.90 7.66
N ALA A 39 -3.14 -16.23 7.42
CA ALA A 39 -1.81 -16.71 7.80
C ALA A 39 -1.69 -16.92 9.31
N LEU A 40 -2.18 -15.97 10.10
CA LEU A 40 -2.23 -16.09 11.56
C LEU A 40 -3.05 -17.30 12.00
N ARG A 41 -4.24 -17.51 11.39
CA ARG A 41 -5.13 -18.64 11.70
C ARG A 41 -4.47 -20.01 11.50
N VAL A 42 -3.64 -20.15 10.46
CA VAL A 42 -2.95 -21.42 10.16
C VAL A 42 -1.54 -21.51 10.74
N GLY A 43 -1.11 -20.53 11.55
CA GLY A 43 0.19 -20.54 12.23
C GLY A 43 1.39 -20.25 11.31
N ILE A 44 1.17 -19.57 10.18
CA ILE A 44 2.23 -19.21 9.23
C ILE A 44 2.71 -17.79 9.50
N LYS A 45 4.03 -17.60 9.56
CA LYS A 45 4.64 -16.25 9.57
C LYS A 45 4.44 -15.60 8.20
N ALA A 46 3.75 -14.48 8.18
CA ALA A 46 3.48 -13.71 6.97
C ALA A 46 3.86 -12.24 7.14
N ALA A 47 4.14 -11.59 6.02
CA ALA A 47 4.38 -10.16 5.91
C ALA A 47 3.82 -9.66 4.58
N VAL A 48 3.46 -8.38 4.54
CA VAL A 48 2.99 -7.70 3.32
C VAL A 48 3.96 -6.58 2.98
N VAL A 49 4.34 -6.49 1.71
CA VAL A 49 5.22 -5.45 1.18
C VAL A 49 4.52 -4.81 0.00
N CYS A 50 4.15 -3.54 0.14
CA CYS A 50 3.45 -2.78 -0.89
C CYS A 50 4.33 -1.66 -1.43
N SER A 51 4.27 -1.44 -2.74
CA SER A 51 4.77 -0.22 -3.37
C SER A 51 3.68 0.85 -3.35
N VAL A 52 4.06 2.10 -3.07
CA VAL A 52 3.13 3.24 -3.11
C VAL A 52 3.27 3.94 -4.46
N ILE A 53 2.17 4.02 -5.22
CA ILE A 53 2.13 4.63 -6.56
C ILE A 53 1.35 5.96 -6.60
N VAL A 54 0.68 6.32 -5.51
CA VAL A 54 -0.08 7.56 -5.38
C VAL A 54 -0.03 8.07 -3.94
N ASP A 55 0.25 9.36 -3.79
CA ASP A 55 0.10 10.08 -2.53
C ASP A 55 -1.32 10.63 -2.43
N ARG A 56 -2.18 9.96 -1.65
CA ARG A 56 -3.61 10.28 -1.55
C ARG A 56 -3.90 11.63 -0.91
N LEU A 57 -2.94 12.19 -0.16
CA LEU A 57 -3.02 13.55 0.38
C LEU A 57 -2.84 14.62 -0.70
N LYS A 58 -2.29 14.26 -1.86
CA LYS A 58 -2.06 15.18 -2.99
C LYS A 58 -3.01 14.93 -4.15
N SER A 59 -3.32 13.68 -4.47
CA SER A 59 -4.13 13.31 -5.63
C SER A 59 -4.87 11.99 -5.41
N ASP A 60 -6.02 11.83 -6.06
CA ASP A 60 -6.71 10.53 -6.14
C ASP A 60 -6.20 9.67 -7.29
N ARG A 61 -5.59 10.29 -8.31
CA ARG A 61 -5.01 9.59 -9.45
C ARG A 61 -3.49 9.59 -9.36
N PRO A 62 -2.82 8.50 -9.79
CA PRO A 62 -1.38 8.52 -9.95
C PRO A 62 -0.96 9.66 -10.89
N THR A 63 0.01 10.46 -10.47
CA THR A 63 0.60 11.55 -11.27
C THR A 63 1.96 11.16 -11.84
N ILE A 64 2.44 9.96 -11.53
CA ILE A 64 3.70 9.39 -12.00
C ILE A 64 3.51 8.74 -13.38
N THR A 65 4.59 8.63 -14.13
CA THR A 65 4.64 7.94 -15.42
C THR A 65 4.48 6.43 -15.25
N MET A 66 4.18 5.73 -16.36
CA MET A 66 4.11 4.27 -16.37
C MET A 66 5.47 3.63 -16.04
N GLU A 67 6.57 4.26 -16.46
CA GLU A 67 7.93 3.81 -16.17
C GLU A 67 8.26 3.92 -14.67
N GLU A 68 7.97 5.07 -14.06
CA GLU A 68 8.15 5.29 -12.61
C GLU A 68 7.28 4.33 -11.78
N SER A 69 6.03 4.09 -12.21
CA SER A 69 5.15 3.11 -11.55
C SER A 69 5.71 1.69 -11.63
N SER A 70 6.20 1.29 -12.81
CA SER A 70 6.86 0.00 -13.01
C SER A 70 8.11 -0.15 -12.15
N GLU A 71 8.93 0.89 -12.04
CA GLU A 71 10.11 0.90 -11.17
C GLU A 71 9.71 0.76 -9.70
N ALA A 72 8.74 1.54 -9.23
CA ALA A 72 8.24 1.47 -7.87
C ALA A 72 7.73 0.06 -7.53
N GLN A 73 6.98 -0.57 -8.43
CA GLN A 73 6.52 -1.95 -8.27
C GLN A 73 7.69 -2.95 -8.24
N ASN A 74 8.66 -2.81 -9.14
CA ASN A 74 9.85 -3.67 -9.16
C ASN A 74 10.70 -3.56 -7.87
N ASN A 75 10.70 -2.41 -7.20
CA ASN A 75 11.47 -2.21 -5.97
C ASN A 75 10.99 -3.11 -4.82
N SER A 76 9.68 -3.40 -4.70
CA SER A 76 9.17 -4.34 -3.69
C SER A 76 9.63 -5.77 -3.98
N ILE A 77 9.59 -6.20 -5.24
CA ILE A 77 10.09 -7.51 -5.67
C ILE A 77 11.59 -7.65 -5.40
N LYS A 78 12.39 -6.61 -5.73
CA LYS A 78 13.84 -6.58 -5.44
C LYS A 78 14.12 -6.69 -3.93
N LEU A 79 13.36 -5.99 -3.10
CA LEU A 79 13.48 -6.05 -1.64
C LEU A 79 13.24 -7.48 -1.12
N ILE A 80 12.13 -8.09 -1.55
CA ILE A 80 11.79 -9.47 -1.18
C ILE A 80 12.88 -10.44 -1.67
N GLY A 81 13.32 -10.31 -2.92
CA GLY A 81 14.36 -11.16 -3.50
C GLY A 81 15.68 -11.07 -2.74
N ARG A 82 16.09 -9.86 -2.32
CA ARG A 82 17.29 -9.66 -1.47
C ARG A 82 17.11 -10.31 -0.09
N TYR A 83 15.94 -10.15 0.53
CA TYR A 83 15.65 -10.78 1.82
C TYR A 83 15.71 -12.31 1.72
N ILE A 84 15.08 -12.91 0.71
CA ILE A 84 15.13 -14.37 0.48
C ILE A 84 16.58 -14.83 0.26
N LYS A 85 17.34 -14.15 -0.60
CA LYS A 85 18.75 -14.49 -0.85
C LYS A 85 19.57 -14.48 0.44
N GLN A 86 19.38 -13.46 1.28
CA GLN A 86 20.07 -13.37 2.58
C GLN A 86 19.70 -14.53 3.50
N LYS A 87 18.44 -14.97 3.50
CA LYS A 87 17.99 -16.11 4.32
C LYS A 87 18.48 -17.47 3.83
N LEU A 88 18.76 -17.61 2.53
CA LEU A 88 19.27 -18.85 1.93
C LEU A 88 20.81 -18.94 1.91
N SER A 89 21.50 -17.80 2.03
CA SER A 89 22.97 -17.74 2.02
C SER A 89 23.58 -17.93 3.42
N ASN A 90 22.74 -18.17 4.43
CA ASN A 90 23.11 -18.47 5.81
C ASN A 90 22.82 -19.94 6.14
#